data_AF-A0A8S3SFL5-F1
#
_entry.id   AF-A0A8S3SFL5-F1
#
_cell.length_a   1.000
_cell.length_b   1.000
_cell.length_c   1.000
_cell.angle_alpha   90.00
_cell.angle_beta   90.00
_cell.angle_gamma   90.00
#
_symmetry.space_group_name_H-M   'P 1'
#
loop_
_entity.id
_entity.type
_entity.pdbx_description
1 polymer ?
#
loop_
_entity_poly.entity_id
_entity_poly.type
_entity_poly.pdbx_seq_one_letter_code
_entity_poly.pdbx_strand_id
1 'polypeptide(L)'
;MMKHYLHTSRKGESPPPSKTSNSGVTYVHWGKKRCPKDAEIVYRGQVGGNNYLTKGGGVNYLCLPNDPENGRHQSSSNDQVYGTEYRLGSSSKPFGWSESMHYKEVPCAVCYQKHRSTVLMIPGRKTCYKGWNSEYNGYLLSDHSTHFRRDYACVDRKAEPLDNKSVGEHGAYFYALRTKCGSLRCPPYTNEADVLCVVCSK
;
A
#
# COMPACT_ATOMS: atom_id res chain seq x y z
N MET A 1 55.64 60.56 -10.08
CA MET A 1 55.24 59.15 -10.13
C MET A 1 53.85 59.00 -9.52
N MET A 2 52.79 58.95 -10.33
CA MET A 2 51.42 58.73 -9.85
C MET A 2 51.07 57.26 -10.09
N LYS A 3 50.82 56.50 -9.01
CA LYS A 3 50.30 55.12 -9.09
C LYS A 3 48.78 55.18 -9.08
N HIS A 4 48.16 54.85 -10.22
CA HIS A 4 46.72 54.63 -10.31
C HIS A 4 46.36 53.30 -9.63
N TYR A 5 45.48 53.35 -8.61
CA TYR A 5 44.83 52.17 -8.06
C TYR A 5 43.60 51.83 -8.91
N LEU A 6 43.62 50.68 -9.57
CA LEU A 6 42.45 50.09 -10.22
C LEU A 6 41.60 49.39 -9.16
N HIS A 7 40.40 49.92 -8.89
CA HIS A 7 39.35 49.20 -8.18
C HIS A 7 38.70 48.20 -9.13
N THR A 8 38.96 46.91 -8.93
CA THR A 8 38.21 45.83 -9.58
C THR A 8 36.96 45.53 -8.78
N SER A 9 35.81 45.97 -9.31
CA SER A 9 34.49 45.61 -8.79
C SER A 9 34.25 44.12 -9.05
N ARG A 10 34.19 43.30 -7.99
CA ARG A 10 33.72 41.91 -8.10
C ARG A 10 32.21 41.93 -8.31
N LYS A 11 31.78 41.61 -9.54
CA LYS A 11 30.38 41.22 -9.80
C LYS A 11 30.05 40.04 -8.88
N GLY A 12 29.04 40.21 -8.02
CA GLY A 12 28.49 39.12 -7.24
C GLY A 12 27.90 38.08 -8.19
N GLU A 13 28.42 36.86 -8.14
CA GLU A 13 27.77 35.71 -8.77
C GLU A 13 26.43 35.48 -8.09
N SER A 14 25.36 35.52 -8.90
CA SER A 14 24.04 35.07 -8.49
C SER A 14 24.12 33.63 -7.99
N PRO A 15 23.47 33.27 -6.86
CA PRO A 15 23.48 31.90 -6.37
C PRO A 15 22.93 30.96 -7.44
N PRO A 16 23.47 29.74 -7.56
CA PRO A 16 22.94 28.76 -8.50
C PRO A 16 21.45 28.55 -8.23
N PRO A 17 20.61 28.36 -9.27
CA PRO A 17 19.21 28.05 -9.08
C PRO A 17 19.11 26.88 -8.10
N SER A 18 18.35 27.07 -7.02
CA SER A 18 18.12 26.02 -6.03
C SER A 18 17.72 24.78 -6.80
N LYS A 19 18.54 23.71 -6.75
CA LYS A 19 18.13 22.40 -7.24
C LYS A 19 16.83 22.09 -6.50
N THR A 20 15.70 22.21 -7.19
CA THR A 20 14.44 21.71 -6.70
C THR A 20 14.69 20.22 -6.50
N SER A 21 14.89 19.84 -5.25
CA SER A 21 14.99 18.45 -4.86
C SER A 21 13.74 17.78 -5.40
N ASN A 22 13.91 16.88 -6.38
CA ASN A 22 12.88 15.95 -6.81
C ASN A 22 12.64 14.94 -5.67
N SER A 23 12.20 15.43 -4.50
CA SER A 23 11.79 14.60 -3.39
C SER A 23 10.41 14.07 -3.68
N GLY A 24 10.23 12.78 -3.47
CA GLY A 24 8.95 12.13 -3.47
C GLY A 24 9.01 10.88 -2.63
N VAL A 25 7.85 10.28 -2.42
CA VAL A 25 7.71 9.04 -1.66
C VAL A 25 7.00 8.00 -2.48
N THR A 26 7.32 6.73 -2.24
CA THR A 26 6.58 5.61 -2.80
C THR A 26 5.62 5.03 -1.78
N TYR A 27 4.51 4.50 -2.28
CA TYR A 27 3.57 3.71 -1.48
C TYR A 27 2.87 2.67 -2.35
N VAL A 28 2.36 1.63 -1.72
CA VAL A 28 1.57 0.61 -2.42
C VAL A 28 0.10 0.96 -2.31
N HIS A 29 -0.60 0.98 -3.44
CA HIS A 29 -2.04 1.11 -3.52
C HIS A 29 -2.66 -0.28 -3.61
N TRP A 30 -2.99 -0.86 -2.46
CA TRP A 30 -3.55 -2.20 -2.37
C TRP A 30 -4.99 -2.25 -2.87
N GLY A 31 -5.31 -3.25 -3.70
CA GLY A 31 -6.65 -3.47 -4.25
C GLY A 31 -6.97 -2.64 -5.49
N LYS A 32 -5.98 -1.97 -6.11
CA LYS A 32 -6.13 -1.21 -7.37
C LYS A 32 -4.98 -1.51 -8.34
N LYS A 33 -5.28 -1.53 -9.64
CA LYS A 33 -4.31 -1.68 -10.74
C LYS A 33 -3.65 -0.36 -11.15
N ARG A 34 -4.05 0.76 -10.55
CA ARG A 34 -3.59 2.11 -10.91
C ARG A 34 -3.52 3.00 -9.68
N CYS A 35 -2.60 3.95 -9.72
CA CYS A 35 -2.47 5.01 -8.73
C CYS A 35 -3.60 6.05 -8.83
N PRO A 36 -3.83 6.83 -7.76
CA PRO A 36 -4.62 8.05 -7.81
C PRO A 36 -4.10 9.01 -8.89
N LYS A 37 -4.94 9.93 -9.38
CA LYS A 37 -4.65 10.75 -10.57
C LYS A 37 -3.41 11.64 -10.45
N ASP A 38 -3.05 12.02 -9.23
CA ASP A 38 -1.95 12.91 -8.90
C ASP A 38 -0.63 12.18 -8.60
N ALA A 39 -0.67 10.85 -8.50
CA ALA A 39 0.50 10.01 -8.28
C ALA A 39 0.93 9.30 -9.57
N GLU A 40 2.24 9.20 -9.78
CA GLU A 40 2.82 8.48 -10.90
C GLU A 40 2.85 6.98 -10.60
N ILE A 41 2.64 6.15 -11.62
CA ILE A 41 2.79 4.71 -11.46
C ILE A 41 4.25 4.32 -11.64
N VAL A 42 4.81 3.63 -10.64
CA VAL A 42 6.12 2.99 -10.73
C VAL A 42 5.96 1.66 -11.45
N TYR A 43 5.09 0.79 -10.94
CA TYR A 43 4.69 -0.45 -11.62
C TYR A 43 3.31 -0.95 -11.17
N ARG A 44 2.76 -1.88 -11.95
CA ARG A 44 1.51 -2.62 -11.66
C ARG A 44 1.85 -4.03 -11.26
N GLY A 45 1.04 -4.60 -10.39
CA GLY A 45 1.28 -5.92 -9.88
C GLY A 45 0.04 -6.63 -9.37
N GLN A 46 0.31 -7.81 -8.83
CA GLN A 46 -0.60 -8.57 -8.00
C GLN A 46 -0.06 -8.68 -6.58
N VAL A 47 -0.94 -8.81 -5.61
CA VAL A 47 -0.54 -8.98 -4.23
C VAL A 47 -0.10 -10.42 -4.01
N GLY A 48 1.09 -10.59 -3.45
CA GLY A 48 1.64 -11.88 -3.07
C GLY A 48 1.93 -12.00 -1.58
N GLY A 49 2.07 -13.24 -1.13
CA GLY A 49 2.45 -13.60 0.24
C GLY A 49 2.71 -15.10 0.34
N ASN A 50 2.96 -15.64 1.54
CA ASN A 50 3.07 -17.10 1.68
C ASN A 50 1.66 -17.71 1.78
N ASN A 51 1.57 -19.03 1.59
CA ASN A 51 0.35 -19.78 1.81
C ASN A 51 -0.23 -19.51 3.22
N TYR A 52 -1.56 -19.48 3.33
CA TYR A 52 -2.29 -19.20 4.56
C TYR A 52 -1.97 -20.14 5.73
N LEU A 53 -1.47 -21.36 5.47
CA LEU A 53 -1.03 -22.33 6.48
C LEU A 53 0.49 -22.36 6.71
N THR A 54 1.26 -21.53 6.01
CA THR A 54 2.72 -21.45 6.22
C THR A 54 3.03 -20.66 7.49
N LYS A 55 3.76 -21.30 8.42
CA LYS A 55 4.15 -20.70 9.71
C LYS A 55 5.24 -19.64 9.61
N GLY A 56 6.16 -19.85 8.68
CA GLY A 56 7.37 -19.05 8.48
C GLY A 56 7.33 -18.22 7.20
N GLY A 57 8.51 -17.82 6.73
CA GLY A 57 8.68 -16.90 5.59
C GLY A 57 8.44 -15.45 5.99
N GLY A 58 8.12 -14.61 5.00
CA GLY A 58 7.81 -13.19 5.22
C GLY A 58 6.41 -12.98 5.81
N VAL A 59 6.26 -11.99 6.69
CA VAL A 59 4.97 -11.60 7.31
C VAL A 59 4.20 -10.58 6.45
N ASN A 60 4.95 -9.77 5.70
CA ASN A 60 4.42 -8.70 4.87
C ASN A 60 3.79 -9.25 3.59
N TYR A 61 2.83 -8.49 3.06
CA TYR A 61 2.39 -8.65 1.68
C TYR A 61 3.40 -8.04 0.72
N LEU A 62 3.47 -8.57 -0.49
CA LEU A 62 4.31 -8.10 -1.58
C LEU A 62 3.43 -7.55 -2.69
N CYS A 63 3.86 -6.48 -3.35
CA CYS A 63 3.31 -6.12 -4.65
C CYS A 63 4.23 -6.70 -5.72
N LEU A 64 3.86 -7.84 -6.30
CA LEU A 64 4.68 -8.53 -7.30
C LEU A 64 4.40 -7.93 -8.67
N PRO A 65 5.43 -7.48 -9.42
CA PRO A 65 5.23 -6.85 -10.73
C PRO A 65 4.59 -7.82 -11.72
N ASN A 66 3.81 -7.28 -12.66
CA ASN A 66 3.19 -8.08 -13.74
C ASN A 66 4.22 -8.56 -14.77
N ASP A 67 5.43 -7.99 -14.76
CA ASP A 67 6.55 -8.25 -15.65
C ASP A 67 7.81 -8.65 -14.84
N PRO A 68 7.78 -9.80 -14.11
CA PRO A 68 8.90 -10.20 -13.29
C PRO A 68 10.11 -10.64 -14.12
N GLU A 69 11.30 -10.29 -13.65
CA GLU A 69 12.53 -10.95 -14.09
C GLU A 69 12.65 -12.32 -13.38
N ASN A 70 12.66 -13.40 -14.14
CA ASN A 70 12.69 -14.75 -13.59
C ASN A 70 14.12 -15.21 -13.34
N GLY A 71 14.37 -15.69 -12.12
CA GLY A 71 15.59 -16.45 -11.79
C GLY A 71 15.58 -17.86 -12.41
N ARG A 72 16.59 -18.66 -12.05
CA ARG A 72 16.68 -20.05 -12.52
C ARG A 72 15.52 -20.89 -11.98
N HIS A 73 14.79 -21.53 -12.89
CA HIS A 73 13.80 -22.54 -12.54
C HIS A 73 14.48 -23.75 -11.86
N GLN A 74 13.98 -24.12 -10.68
CA GLN A 74 14.43 -25.26 -9.89
C GLN A 74 13.20 -25.98 -9.33
N SER A 75 13.23 -27.32 -9.32
CA SER A 75 12.16 -28.17 -8.81
C SER A 75 12.33 -28.53 -7.32
N SER A 76 13.24 -27.88 -6.60
CA SER A 76 13.52 -28.15 -5.19
C SER A 76 12.43 -27.62 -4.25
N SER A 77 12.36 -28.19 -3.05
CA SER A 77 11.37 -27.89 -2.00
C SER A 77 11.61 -26.56 -1.27
N ASN A 78 11.95 -25.50 -1.99
CA ASN A 78 12.05 -24.18 -1.40
C ASN A 78 10.67 -23.64 -1.01
N ASP A 79 10.63 -22.72 -0.05
CA ASP A 79 9.40 -22.00 0.27
C ASP A 79 8.90 -21.21 -0.95
N GLN A 80 7.58 -21.06 -1.04
CA GLN A 80 6.89 -20.51 -2.20
C GLN A 80 6.21 -19.19 -1.86
N VAL A 81 6.16 -18.29 -2.85
CA VAL A 81 5.32 -17.09 -2.84
C VAL A 81 4.09 -17.38 -3.67
N TYR A 82 2.93 -17.02 -3.15
CA TYR A 82 1.61 -17.25 -3.75
C TYR A 82 0.90 -15.92 -3.99
N GLY A 83 -0.08 -15.93 -4.90
CA GLY A 83 -1.04 -14.84 -5.04
C GLY A 83 -1.92 -14.68 -3.80
N THR A 84 -2.50 -13.49 -3.64
CA THR A 84 -3.41 -13.17 -2.54
C THR A 84 -4.85 -13.07 -3.04
N GLU A 85 -5.77 -13.77 -2.38
CA GLU A 85 -7.19 -13.75 -2.73
C GLU A 85 -8.02 -12.97 -1.71
N TYR A 86 -9.05 -12.28 -2.18
CA TYR A 86 -10.07 -11.73 -1.29
C TYR A 86 -10.91 -12.85 -0.67
N ARG A 87 -11.04 -12.82 0.66
CA ARG A 87 -11.86 -13.75 1.42
C ARG A 87 -13.07 -13.04 2.01
N LEU A 88 -14.09 -12.89 1.17
CA LEU A 88 -15.32 -12.16 1.47
C LEU A 88 -16.52 -13.10 1.59
N GLY A 89 -17.17 -13.13 2.75
CA GLY A 89 -18.50 -13.72 2.90
C GLY A 89 -19.58 -12.63 2.92
N SER A 90 -20.85 -13.02 2.75
CA SER A 90 -21.98 -12.08 2.79
C SER A 90 -22.03 -11.25 4.07
N SER A 91 -21.69 -11.88 5.20
CA SER A 91 -21.65 -11.24 6.53
C SER A 91 -20.29 -10.68 6.92
N SER A 92 -19.24 -10.87 6.12
CA SER A 92 -17.86 -10.48 6.45
C SER A 92 -17.20 -9.52 5.45
N LYS A 93 -17.86 -9.24 4.32
CA LYS A 93 -17.38 -8.24 3.36
C LYS A 93 -17.49 -6.81 3.92
N PRO A 94 -16.54 -5.92 3.60
CA PRO A 94 -16.69 -4.50 3.90
C PRO A 94 -17.91 -3.89 3.20
N PHE A 95 -18.48 -2.84 3.80
CA PHE A 95 -19.62 -2.14 3.19
C PHE A 95 -19.29 -1.61 1.78
N GLY A 96 -20.20 -1.84 0.83
CA GLY A 96 -20.05 -1.44 -0.58
C GLY A 96 -19.23 -2.40 -1.45
N TRP A 97 -18.61 -3.43 -0.87
CA TRP A 97 -17.93 -4.47 -1.65
C TRP A 97 -18.90 -5.54 -2.14
N SER A 98 -18.61 -6.09 -3.32
CA SER A 98 -19.37 -7.20 -3.92
C SER A 98 -18.87 -8.55 -3.41
N GLU A 99 -19.79 -9.47 -3.11
CA GLU A 99 -19.47 -10.87 -2.82
C GLU A 99 -18.81 -11.57 -4.01
N SER A 100 -19.05 -11.11 -5.24
CA SER A 100 -18.41 -11.64 -6.43
C SER A 100 -16.90 -11.39 -6.50
N MET A 101 -16.31 -10.65 -5.55
CA MET A 101 -14.86 -10.54 -5.39
C MET A 101 -14.27 -11.68 -4.57
N HIS A 102 -15.09 -12.52 -3.92
CA HIS A 102 -14.60 -13.71 -3.21
C HIS A 102 -13.77 -14.59 -4.15
N TYR A 103 -12.64 -15.11 -3.66
CA TYR A 103 -11.66 -15.91 -4.42
C TYR A 103 -10.99 -15.21 -5.61
N LYS A 104 -11.23 -13.92 -5.81
CA LYS A 104 -10.50 -13.18 -6.84
C LYS A 104 -9.18 -12.69 -6.29
N GLU A 105 -8.17 -12.76 -7.14
CA GLU A 105 -6.83 -12.26 -6.84
C GLU A 105 -6.83 -10.74 -6.67
N VAL A 106 -5.93 -10.24 -5.84
CA VAL A 106 -5.89 -8.84 -5.45
C VAL A 106 -4.83 -8.10 -6.28
N PRO A 107 -5.19 -7.04 -7.01
CA PRO A 107 -4.21 -6.21 -7.72
C PRO A 107 -3.54 -5.22 -6.76
N CYS A 108 -2.37 -4.73 -7.18
CA CYS A 108 -1.70 -3.61 -6.55
C CYS A 108 -1.04 -2.71 -7.59
N ALA A 109 -0.76 -1.48 -7.19
CA ALA A 109 0.09 -0.56 -7.92
C ALA A 109 1.07 0.08 -6.94
N VAL A 110 2.34 0.18 -7.32
CA VAL A 110 3.30 1.01 -6.59
C VAL A 110 3.29 2.39 -7.19
N CYS A 111 3.05 3.38 -6.34
CA CYS A 111 2.81 4.75 -6.70
C CYS A 111 3.92 5.64 -6.18
N TYR A 112 4.30 6.65 -6.96
CA TYR A 112 5.26 7.67 -6.59
C TYR A 112 4.57 9.02 -6.52
N GLN A 113 4.60 9.64 -5.34
CA GLN A 113 4.03 10.97 -5.12
C GLN A 113 5.15 12.01 -5.03
N LYS A 114 5.13 12.96 -5.97
CA LYS A 114 6.08 14.06 -6.03
C LYS A 114 5.84 15.09 -4.93
N HIS A 115 6.90 15.82 -4.57
CA HIS A 115 6.84 16.92 -3.60
C HIS A 115 6.32 16.50 -2.22
N ARG A 116 6.63 15.26 -1.85
CA ARG A 116 6.38 14.67 -0.54
C ARG A 116 7.68 14.09 0.01
N SER A 117 7.75 13.99 1.31
CA SER A 117 8.91 13.59 2.10
C SER A 117 8.66 12.33 2.93
N THR A 118 7.40 12.05 3.28
CA THR A 118 7.04 10.86 4.06
C THR A 118 5.64 10.34 3.70
N VAL A 119 5.41 9.06 3.99
CA VAL A 119 4.12 8.37 3.87
C VAL A 119 3.79 7.65 5.18
N LEU A 120 2.50 7.61 5.52
CA LEU A 120 1.97 6.94 6.71
C LEU A 120 0.62 6.30 6.41
N MET A 121 0.44 5.04 6.81
CA MET A 121 -0.88 4.41 6.91
C MET A 121 -1.45 4.63 8.31
N ILE A 122 -2.68 5.12 8.40
CA ILE A 122 -3.39 5.37 9.67
C ILE A 122 -4.60 4.42 9.76
N PRO A 123 -4.54 3.37 10.59
CA PRO A 123 -5.69 2.50 10.83
C PRO A 123 -6.73 3.21 11.70
N GLY A 124 -8.00 2.87 11.49
CA GLY A 124 -9.15 3.44 12.19
C GLY A 124 -9.61 4.81 11.67
N ARG A 125 -9.02 5.36 10.59
CA ARG A 125 -9.43 6.64 9.99
C ARG A 125 -9.70 6.51 8.51
N LYS A 126 -10.61 7.33 7.99
CA LYS A 126 -10.81 7.55 6.54
C LYS A 126 -10.21 8.87 6.03
N THR A 127 -9.68 9.69 6.93
CA THR A 127 -9.10 11.01 6.63
C THR A 127 -7.78 11.19 7.36
N CYS A 128 -6.84 11.87 6.70
CA CYS A 128 -5.56 12.24 7.26
C CYS A 128 -5.71 13.31 8.35
N TYR A 129 -4.69 13.45 9.20
CA TYR A 129 -4.60 14.55 10.14
C TYR A 129 -4.30 15.88 9.42
N LYS A 130 -4.56 17.01 10.10
CA LYS A 130 -4.28 18.34 9.55
C LYS A 130 -2.82 18.44 9.09
N GLY A 131 -2.63 18.97 7.87
CA GLY A 131 -1.30 19.14 7.26
C GLY A 131 -0.75 17.89 6.57
N TRP A 132 -1.52 16.80 6.49
CA TRP A 132 -1.24 15.62 5.68
C TRP A 132 -2.22 15.53 4.51
N ASN A 133 -1.74 14.99 3.39
CA ASN A 133 -2.52 14.79 2.17
C ASN A 133 -2.99 13.34 2.11
N SER A 134 -4.23 13.12 1.66
CA SER A 134 -4.78 11.78 1.48
C SER A 134 -4.42 11.25 0.11
N GLU A 135 -3.70 10.12 0.07
CA GLU A 135 -3.41 9.40 -1.17
C GLU A 135 -4.60 8.51 -1.53
N TYR A 136 -5.06 7.68 -0.59
CA TYR A 136 -6.31 6.93 -0.71
C TYR A 136 -6.80 6.46 0.67
N ASN A 137 -8.05 6.00 0.74
CA ASN A 137 -8.63 5.41 1.94
C ASN A 137 -9.42 4.16 1.62
N GLY A 138 -9.66 3.34 2.63
CA GLY A 138 -10.38 2.09 2.48
C GLY A 138 -10.58 1.35 3.79
N TYR A 139 -10.37 0.04 3.74
CA TYR A 139 -10.55 -0.88 4.86
C TYR A 139 -9.23 -1.58 5.18
N LEU A 140 -9.00 -1.84 6.47
CA LEU A 140 -7.86 -2.60 6.93
C LEU A 140 -8.16 -4.10 6.79
N LEU A 141 -7.33 -4.80 6.02
CA LEU A 141 -7.43 -6.24 5.81
C LEU A 141 -6.14 -6.92 6.30
N SER A 142 -6.27 -8.18 6.69
CA SER A 142 -5.16 -9.08 7.05
C SER A 142 -5.64 -10.53 6.90
N ASP A 143 -4.90 -11.50 7.43
CA ASP A 143 -5.31 -12.91 7.42
C ASP A 143 -6.38 -13.22 8.49
N HIS A 144 -6.97 -14.41 8.40
CA HIS A 144 -7.92 -14.91 9.37
C HIS A 144 -7.26 -15.24 10.70
N SER A 145 -7.99 -15.10 11.81
CA SER A 145 -7.47 -15.32 13.17
C SER A 145 -7.04 -16.76 13.46
N THR A 146 -7.50 -17.73 12.67
CA THR A 146 -7.11 -19.15 12.77
C THR A 146 -5.92 -19.51 11.87
N HIS A 147 -5.42 -18.56 11.08
CA HIS A 147 -4.25 -18.73 10.21
C HIS A 147 -2.99 -18.14 10.86
N PHE A 148 -1.84 -18.24 10.19
CA PHE A 148 -0.60 -17.64 10.67
C PHE A 148 -0.59 -16.13 10.45
N ARG A 149 0.20 -15.43 11.29
CA ARG A 149 0.20 -13.97 11.32
C ARG A 149 0.59 -13.38 9.96
N ARG A 150 -0.13 -12.33 9.55
CA ARG A 150 0.20 -11.45 8.42
C ARG A 150 0.20 -10.01 8.88
N ASP A 151 0.84 -9.16 8.08
CA ASP A 151 0.78 -7.72 8.30
C ASP A 151 -0.63 -7.17 8.02
N TYR A 152 -0.84 -5.88 8.26
CA TYR A 152 -2.08 -5.18 7.94
C TYR A 152 -1.92 -4.38 6.66
N ALA A 153 -2.85 -4.54 5.72
CA ALA A 153 -2.88 -3.75 4.48
C ALA A 153 -4.09 -2.82 4.48
N CYS A 154 -3.88 -1.56 4.08
CA CYS A 154 -4.98 -0.66 3.77
C CYS A 154 -5.43 -0.90 2.33
N VAL A 155 -6.56 -1.56 2.13
CA VAL A 155 -7.09 -1.89 0.79
C VAL A 155 -8.14 -0.88 0.38
N ASP A 156 -8.05 -0.37 -0.84
CA ASP A 156 -8.86 0.75 -1.34
C ASP A 156 -10.38 0.53 -1.15
N ARG A 157 -11.10 1.61 -0.82
CA ARG A 157 -12.56 1.57 -0.63
C ARG A 157 -13.29 1.01 -1.86
N LYS A 158 -12.78 1.28 -3.06
CA LYS A 158 -13.26 0.82 -4.37
C LYS A 158 -12.31 -0.23 -4.95
N ALA A 159 -11.95 -1.20 -4.10
CA ALA A 159 -11.15 -2.35 -4.46
C ALA A 159 -11.71 -3.04 -5.70
N GLU A 160 -10.81 -3.58 -6.51
CA GLU A 160 -11.12 -4.33 -7.72
C GLU A 160 -10.39 -5.68 -7.70
N PRO A 161 -10.89 -6.69 -8.44
CA PRO A 161 -10.17 -7.92 -8.65
C PRO A 161 -9.11 -7.77 -9.74
N LEU A 162 -8.05 -8.60 -9.70
CA LEU A 162 -6.99 -8.62 -10.70
C LEU A 162 -7.56 -8.93 -12.09
N ASP A 163 -8.43 -9.94 -12.18
CA ASP A 163 -9.23 -10.24 -13.36
C ASP A 163 -10.60 -10.82 -12.96
N ASN A 164 -11.28 -11.50 -13.90
CA ASN A 164 -12.58 -12.13 -13.63
C ASN A 164 -12.47 -13.61 -13.26
N LYS A 165 -11.26 -14.16 -13.17
CA LYS A 165 -11.04 -15.54 -12.73
C LYS A 165 -11.23 -15.63 -11.23
N SER A 166 -11.68 -16.80 -10.80
CA SER A 166 -11.92 -17.16 -9.41
C SER A 166 -11.65 -18.64 -9.31
N VAL A 167 -10.45 -19.00 -8.85
CA VAL A 167 -9.99 -20.38 -8.88
C VAL A 167 -9.87 -20.95 -7.46
N GLY A 168 -9.73 -20.10 -6.43
CA GLY A 168 -9.61 -20.56 -5.05
C GLY A 168 -8.31 -21.32 -4.83
N GLU A 169 -7.19 -20.71 -5.22
CA GLU A 169 -5.88 -21.37 -5.31
C GLU A 169 -5.17 -21.48 -3.95
N HIS A 170 -5.83 -21.04 -2.88
CA HIS A 170 -5.37 -21.23 -1.51
C HIS A 170 -3.97 -20.68 -1.23
N GLY A 171 -3.65 -19.52 -1.80
CA GLY A 171 -2.42 -18.78 -1.54
C GLY A 171 -2.44 -17.98 -0.24
N ALA A 172 -2.07 -16.71 -0.33
CA ALA A 172 -2.27 -15.74 0.74
C ALA A 172 -3.72 -15.22 0.74
N TYR A 173 -4.18 -14.66 1.86
CA TYR A 173 -5.54 -14.18 1.97
C TYR A 173 -5.66 -12.76 2.52
N PHE A 174 -6.76 -12.13 2.11
CA PHE A 174 -7.25 -10.87 2.66
C PHE A 174 -8.68 -11.02 3.20
N TYR A 175 -8.79 -11.00 4.52
CA TYR A 175 -10.02 -10.91 5.30
C TYR A 175 -10.20 -9.49 5.84
N ALA A 176 -11.44 -9.00 5.82
CA ALA A 176 -11.79 -7.74 6.45
C ALA A 176 -11.74 -7.84 7.97
N LEU A 177 -11.24 -6.78 8.60
CA LEU A 177 -11.11 -6.71 10.05
C LEU A 177 -12.25 -5.92 10.65
N ARG A 178 -12.68 -6.37 11.84
CA ARG A 178 -13.62 -5.66 12.69
C ARG A 178 -12.99 -5.37 14.03
N THR A 179 -13.36 -4.24 14.59
CA THR A 179 -13.01 -3.87 15.96
C THR A 179 -13.70 -4.80 16.95
N LYS A 180 -13.03 -5.10 18.07
CA LYS A 180 -13.62 -5.81 19.20
C LYS A 180 -13.39 -5.01 20.47
N CYS A 181 -14.47 -4.57 21.12
CA CYS A 181 -14.37 -3.83 22.36
C CYS A 181 -13.91 -4.73 23.52
N GLY A 182 -13.29 -4.13 24.52
CA GLY A 182 -12.67 -4.80 25.66
C GLY A 182 -11.37 -4.10 26.00
N SER A 183 -10.23 -4.68 25.59
CA SER A 183 -8.95 -3.98 25.63
C SER A 183 -8.92 -2.76 24.70
N LEU A 184 -9.64 -2.83 23.56
CA LEU A 184 -9.94 -1.66 22.74
C LEU A 184 -11.06 -0.86 23.41
N ARG A 185 -10.75 0.40 23.78
CA ARG A 185 -11.72 1.30 24.42
C ARG A 185 -12.83 1.68 23.45
N CYS A 186 -14.07 1.52 23.90
CA CYS A 186 -15.26 1.92 23.17
C CYS A 186 -16.15 2.73 24.12
N PRO A 187 -16.37 4.04 23.89
CA PRO A 187 -15.85 4.90 22.81
C PRO A 187 -14.32 5.18 22.88
N PRO A 188 -13.67 5.69 21.80
CA PRO A 188 -14.26 6.22 20.56
C PRO A 188 -14.48 5.19 19.44
N TYR A 189 -14.01 3.96 19.61
CA TYR A 189 -14.32 2.87 18.67
C TYR A 189 -15.72 2.31 18.93
N THR A 190 -16.29 1.64 17.93
CA THR A 190 -17.61 0.99 18.02
C THR A 190 -17.39 -0.51 17.90
N ASN A 191 -18.01 -1.33 18.75
CA ASN A 191 -17.85 -2.79 18.66
C ASN A 191 -18.28 -3.31 17.29
N GLU A 192 -17.52 -4.28 16.76
CA GLU A 192 -17.85 -5.01 15.52
C GLU A 192 -17.97 -4.13 14.27
N ALA A 193 -17.41 -2.92 14.30
CA ALA A 193 -17.34 -2.05 13.14
C ALA A 193 -16.13 -2.39 12.25
N ASP A 194 -16.32 -2.30 10.93
CA ASP A 194 -15.24 -2.41 9.94
C ASP A 194 -14.09 -1.45 10.27
N VAL A 195 -12.86 -1.95 10.26
CA VAL A 195 -11.68 -1.12 10.54
C VAL A 195 -11.34 -0.33 9.28
N LEU A 196 -11.53 1.00 9.32
CA LEU A 196 -11.14 1.88 8.22
C LEU A 196 -9.63 2.09 8.19
N CYS A 197 -9.11 2.59 7.08
CA CYS A 197 -7.73 3.05 6.97
C CYS A 197 -7.58 4.15 5.93
N VAL A 198 -6.50 4.92 6.04
CA VAL A 198 -6.10 5.94 5.07
C VAL A 198 -4.58 5.91 4.92
N VAL A 199 -4.10 6.03 3.69
CA VAL A 199 -2.69 6.26 3.38
C VAL A 199 -2.51 7.75 3.11
N CYS A 200 -1.58 8.36 3.83
CA CYS A 200 -1.35 9.79 3.85
C CYS A 200 0.10 10.11 3.52
N SER A 201 0.35 11.25 2.88
CA SER A 201 1.70 11.77 2.63
C SER A 201 1.89 13.19 3.14
N LYS A 202 3.16 13.61 3.31
CA LYS A 202 3.52 14.98 3.70
C LYS A 202 4.70 15.51 2.91
#